data_AF-A0A959QAA2-F1
#
_entry.id   AF-A0A959QAA2-F1
#
_cell.length_a   1.000
_cell.length_b   1.000
_cell.length_c   1.000
_cell.angle_alpha   90.00
_cell.angle_beta   90.00
_cell.angle_gamma   90.00
#
_symmetry.space_group_name_H-M   'P 1'
#
loop_
_entity.id
_entity.type
_entity.pdbx_description
1 polymer ?
#
loop_
_entity_poly.entity_id
_entity_poly.type
_entity_poly.pdbx_seq_one_letter_code
_entity_poly.pdbx_strand_id
1 'polypeptide(L)'
;LSRNFYQSLAGGAHPGSADAEKTLIHWVAAAAESQMQSHWAPFARELSKLCDDLSDNVHELLSASLPHGDFASLQKVLRQDRREKWSIPEIFGQVGGLEHLPQVDAAVLQRKLELLRALHDLQWLLREGPTGAGRARYSLLLPGADHLPWAGSFPANPFLVPVWAAWKEGSTELAVGLLHGHIRQSLDHLRLLRRARLEVKNRYEPSIHDAQIASLSWEELDLEEQKLAPPLLLAGSRKQLFGPETSGLARLLDTDLPVKVIVLDHGYRPDDDFAQDGFALLSLIARQRNYLLRTTVADRRQLAEGLLTGLSTPRPALFHLFVPKEGGKKAWWEEAELARHSRVFPSLQFSPERVESGSLTEGLSLQSNRAPEADWSADESGYARTFADWAFLRPEWQDHFSAVAEKGALPLADYLQLPAKDRQGKQAAIRVLNYHG
;
A
#
# COMPACT_ATOMS: atom_id res chain seq x y z
N LEU A 1 2.65 17.29 10.48
CA LEU A 1 2.74 16.00 9.76
C LEU A 1 3.13 14.92 10.78
N SER A 2 2.41 13.81 10.86
CA SER A 2 2.77 12.70 11.75
C SER A 2 4.22 12.27 11.50
N ARG A 3 4.98 11.97 12.57
CA ARG A 3 6.35 11.45 12.50
C ARG A 3 6.47 10.30 11.50
N ASN A 4 5.45 9.45 11.44
CA ASN A 4 5.40 8.27 10.58
C ASN A 4 5.41 8.61 9.07
N PHE A 5 4.75 9.71 8.67
CA PHE A 5 4.74 10.13 7.26
C PHE A 5 6.08 10.66 6.81
N TYR A 6 6.71 11.48 7.65
CA TYR A 6 8.05 12.01 7.40
C TYR A 6 9.11 10.88 7.41
N GLN A 7 8.91 9.86 8.24
CA GLN A 7 9.79 8.69 8.35
C GLN A 7 9.50 7.59 7.32
N SER A 8 8.57 7.78 6.38
CA SER A 8 8.33 6.80 5.31
C SER A 8 9.57 6.61 4.40
N LEU A 9 10.44 7.63 4.31
CA LEU A 9 11.74 7.55 3.65
C LEU A 9 12.71 8.50 4.36
N ALA A 10 13.82 7.99 4.91
CA ALA A 10 14.87 8.79 5.53
C ALA A 10 15.69 9.51 4.45
N GLY A 11 15.85 10.82 4.62
CA GLY A 11 16.61 11.67 3.70
C GLY A 11 18.09 11.29 3.67
N GLY A 12 18.49 10.51 2.68
CA GLY A 12 19.88 10.35 2.23
C GLY A 12 19.91 10.46 0.71
N ALA A 13 20.12 11.67 0.19
CA ALA A 13 20.38 11.89 -1.24
C ALA A 13 21.63 12.76 -1.34
N HIS A 14 22.46 12.51 -2.34
CA HIS A 14 23.56 13.43 -2.64
C HIS A 14 22.99 14.82 -2.99
N PRO A 15 23.61 15.92 -2.53
CA PRO A 15 23.19 17.26 -2.92
C PRO A 15 23.22 17.41 -4.44
N GLY A 16 22.07 17.69 -5.06
CA GLY A 16 21.90 17.81 -6.52
C GLY A 16 20.82 16.89 -7.10
N SER A 17 20.51 15.77 -6.44
CA SER A 17 19.53 14.77 -6.90
C SER A 17 18.11 15.13 -6.45
N ALA A 18 17.48 16.11 -7.10
CA ALA A 18 16.03 16.32 -7.01
C ALA A 18 15.31 15.21 -7.78
N ASP A 19 15.60 13.94 -7.45
CA ASP A 19 15.16 12.76 -8.17
C ASP A 19 13.63 12.69 -8.12
N ALA A 20 13.02 12.86 -9.28
CA ALA A 20 11.58 12.72 -9.46
C ALA A 20 11.11 11.33 -9.00
N GLU A 21 11.93 10.28 -9.25
CA GLU A 21 11.70 8.91 -8.80
C GLU A 21 11.64 8.80 -7.28
N LYS A 22 12.63 9.37 -6.57
CA LYS A 22 12.68 9.35 -5.11
C LYS A 22 11.50 10.08 -4.51
N THR A 23 11.16 11.24 -5.08
CA THR A 23 9.98 12.01 -4.68
C THR A 23 8.69 11.20 -4.87
N LEU A 24 8.54 10.53 -6.00
CA LEU A 24 7.39 9.69 -6.29
C LEU A 24 7.28 8.50 -5.34
N ILE A 25 8.37 7.76 -5.13
CA ILE A 25 8.39 6.63 -4.18
C ILE A 25 8.07 7.11 -2.76
N HIS A 26 8.57 8.29 -2.36
CA HIS A 26 8.21 8.87 -1.08
C HIS A 26 6.71 9.18 -0.98
N TRP A 27 6.09 9.72 -2.03
CA TRP A 27 4.64 9.95 -2.06
C TRP A 27 3.84 8.66 -1.99
N VAL A 28 4.25 7.62 -2.72
CA VAL A 28 3.59 6.30 -2.67
C VAL A 28 3.71 5.68 -1.28
N ALA A 29 4.91 5.71 -0.69
CA ALA A 29 5.18 5.20 0.65
C ALA A 29 4.38 5.97 1.72
N ALA A 30 4.31 7.30 1.62
CA ALA A 30 3.51 8.13 2.52
C ALA A 30 2.01 7.86 2.39
N ALA A 31 1.52 7.62 1.16
CA ALA A 31 0.14 7.24 0.92
C ALA A 31 -0.19 5.85 1.49
N ALA A 32 0.72 4.87 1.33
CA ALA A 32 0.56 3.52 1.88
C ALA A 32 0.54 3.54 3.41
N GLU A 33 1.46 4.30 4.02
CA GLU A 33 1.49 4.55 5.45
C GLU A 33 0.18 5.18 5.95
N SER A 34 -0.33 6.18 5.24
CA SER A 34 -1.57 6.88 5.61
C SER A 34 -2.78 5.98 5.52
N GLN A 35 -2.89 5.20 4.46
CA GLN A 35 -3.96 4.23 4.30
C GLN A 35 -3.90 3.18 5.41
N MET A 36 -2.72 2.65 5.74
CA MET A 36 -2.67 1.57 6.73
C MET A 36 -2.96 2.10 8.13
N GLN A 37 -2.52 3.32 8.45
CA GLN A 37 -2.80 3.95 9.73
C GLN A 37 -4.31 4.12 9.98
N SER A 38 -5.12 4.38 8.94
CA SER A 38 -6.57 4.53 9.09
C SER A 38 -7.27 3.23 9.48
N HIS A 39 -6.77 2.09 9.02
CA HIS A 39 -7.29 0.76 9.38
C HIS A 39 -6.74 0.28 10.73
N TRP A 40 -5.48 0.63 11.01
CA TRP A 40 -4.78 0.17 12.20
C TRP A 40 -5.23 0.88 13.48
N ALA A 41 -5.61 2.17 13.42
CA ALA A 41 -6.03 2.91 14.62
C ALA A 41 -7.33 2.38 15.28
N PRO A 42 -8.41 2.04 14.54
CA PRO A 42 -9.55 1.30 15.09
C PRO A 42 -9.15 -0.04 15.67
N PHE A 43 -8.33 -0.79 14.95
CA PHE A 43 -7.87 -2.10 15.37
C PHE A 43 -7.06 -2.06 16.68
N ALA A 44 -6.16 -1.10 16.83
CA ALA A 44 -5.39 -0.90 18.06
C ALA A 44 -6.26 -0.51 19.27
N ARG A 45 -7.43 0.11 19.04
CA ARG A 45 -8.42 0.38 20.10
C ARG A 45 -9.20 -0.88 20.45
N GLU A 46 -9.61 -1.67 19.46
CA GLU A 46 -10.25 -2.97 19.68
C GLU A 46 -9.36 -3.90 20.50
N LEU A 47 -8.08 -4.01 20.14
CA LEU A 47 -7.11 -4.84 20.87
C LEU A 47 -6.97 -4.40 22.34
N SER A 48 -6.89 -3.09 22.60
CA SER A 48 -6.84 -2.57 23.97
C SER A 48 -8.10 -2.95 24.74
N LYS A 49 -9.26 -2.75 24.13
CA LYS A 49 -10.54 -3.11 24.73
C LYS A 49 -10.64 -4.61 25.03
N LEU A 50 -10.17 -5.47 24.13
CA LEU A 50 -10.15 -6.91 24.36
C LEU A 50 -9.24 -7.30 25.53
N CYS A 51 -8.11 -6.62 25.74
CA CYS A 51 -7.27 -6.82 26.93
C CYS A 51 -8.04 -6.44 28.20
N ASP A 52 -8.66 -5.25 28.21
CA ASP A 52 -9.41 -4.74 29.37
C ASP A 52 -10.58 -5.67 29.70
N ASP A 53 -11.43 -5.98 28.71
CA ASP A 53 -12.60 -6.84 28.88
C ASP A 53 -12.19 -8.26 29.35
N LEU A 54 -11.07 -8.80 28.84
CA LEU A 54 -10.58 -10.12 29.26
C LEU A 54 -9.99 -10.10 30.68
N SER A 55 -9.34 -9.00 31.07
CA SER A 55 -8.87 -8.78 32.44
C SER A 55 -10.04 -8.72 33.41
N ASP A 56 -11.11 -8.02 33.05
CA ASP A 56 -12.35 -7.96 33.84
C ASP A 56 -12.98 -9.35 34.00
N ASN A 57 -13.05 -10.14 32.91
CA ASN A 57 -13.51 -11.53 32.97
C ASN A 57 -12.69 -12.39 33.94
N VAL A 58 -11.36 -12.22 33.97
CA VAL A 58 -10.49 -12.93 34.92
C VAL A 58 -10.77 -12.48 36.36
N HIS A 59 -10.93 -11.18 36.59
CA HIS A 59 -11.27 -10.64 37.90
C HIS A 59 -12.64 -11.11 38.40
N GLU A 60 -13.64 -11.17 37.53
CA GLU A 60 -14.97 -11.70 37.82
C GLU A 60 -14.92 -13.18 38.16
N LEU A 61 -14.19 -13.99 37.39
CA LEU A 61 -14.04 -15.44 37.65
C LEU A 61 -13.40 -15.70 39.02
N LEU A 62 -12.37 -14.92 39.38
CA LEU A 62 -11.72 -15.01 40.68
C LEU A 62 -12.64 -14.51 41.80
N SER A 63 -13.39 -13.45 41.55
CA SER A 63 -14.27 -12.80 42.54
C SER A 63 -15.52 -13.64 42.81
N ALA A 64 -16.15 -14.25 41.80
CA ALA A 64 -17.26 -15.18 41.95
C ALA A 64 -16.87 -16.46 42.72
N SER A 65 -15.57 -16.75 42.76
CA SER A 65 -15.00 -17.86 43.53
C SER A 65 -14.60 -17.47 44.95
N LEU A 66 -14.75 -16.19 45.32
CA LEU A 66 -14.68 -15.76 46.70
C LEU A 66 -15.99 -16.15 47.41
N PRO A 67 -15.94 -16.54 48.68
CA PRO A 67 -17.14 -16.96 49.41
C PRO A 67 -18.10 -15.77 49.56
N HIS A 68 -19.21 -15.81 48.83
CA HIS A 68 -20.32 -14.89 49.00
C HIS A 68 -21.27 -15.45 50.07
N GLY A 69 -21.24 -14.89 51.28
CA GLY A 69 -22.32 -15.14 52.24
C GLY A 69 -21.92 -15.22 53.71
N ASP A 70 -20.66 -15.47 54.06
CA ASP A 70 -20.28 -15.61 55.47
C ASP A 70 -19.73 -14.33 56.11
N PHE A 71 -20.47 -13.22 55.92
CA PHE A 71 -20.17 -11.95 56.57
C PHE A 71 -20.20 -12.05 58.11
N ALA A 72 -20.96 -13.01 58.65
CA ALA A 72 -21.04 -13.26 60.09
C ALA A 72 -19.74 -13.87 60.65
N SER A 73 -19.15 -14.85 59.97
CA SER A 73 -17.85 -15.42 60.36
C SER A 73 -16.71 -14.44 60.12
N LEU A 74 -16.72 -13.68 59.02
CA LEU A 74 -15.78 -12.58 58.78
C LEU A 74 -15.83 -11.54 59.92
N GLN A 75 -17.03 -11.15 60.36
CA GLN A 75 -17.20 -10.20 61.45
C GLN A 75 -16.73 -10.77 62.80
N LYS A 76 -16.88 -12.07 63.06
CA LYS A 76 -16.32 -12.73 64.25
C LYS A 76 -14.79 -12.69 64.25
N VAL A 77 -14.16 -13.04 63.13
CA VAL A 77 -12.69 -13.04 62.97
C VAL A 77 -12.12 -11.63 63.16
N LEU A 78 -12.71 -10.62 62.50
CA LEU A 78 -12.26 -9.22 62.60
C LEU A 78 -12.50 -8.60 63.99
N ARG A 79 -13.42 -9.14 64.80
CA ARG A 79 -13.66 -8.68 66.18
C ARG A 79 -12.74 -9.33 67.20
N GLN A 80 -12.22 -10.52 66.92
CA GLN A 80 -11.35 -11.27 67.83
C GLN A 80 -9.93 -10.71 67.90
N ASP A 81 -9.44 -10.04 66.85
CA ASP A 81 -8.10 -9.46 66.83
C ASP A 81 -8.16 -7.98 66.37
N ARG A 82 -7.69 -7.04 67.21
CA ARG A 82 -7.86 -5.57 67.06
C ARG A 82 -6.85 -4.94 66.07
N ARG A 83 -6.46 -5.66 65.03
CA ARG A 83 -5.50 -5.16 64.05
C ARG A 83 -6.19 -4.26 63.03
N GLU A 84 -5.55 -3.14 62.69
CA GLU A 84 -6.04 -2.19 61.69
C GLU A 84 -5.87 -2.69 60.24
N LYS A 85 -4.95 -3.63 59.99
CA LYS A 85 -4.66 -4.15 58.65
C LYS A 85 -4.53 -5.67 58.67
N TRP A 86 -5.15 -6.29 57.69
CA TRP A 86 -5.18 -7.73 57.48
C TRP A 86 -4.83 -8.03 56.02
N SER A 87 -4.10 -9.13 55.77
CA SER A 87 -3.97 -9.65 54.40
C SER A 87 -5.11 -10.63 54.08
N ILE A 88 -5.50 -10.69 52.81
CA ILE A 88 -6.58 -11.57 52.35
C ILE A 88 -6.32 -13.06 52.64
N PRO A 89 -5.09 -13.61 52.47
CA PRO A 89 -4.80 -14.99 52.83
C PRO A 89 -4.99 -15.31 54.32
N GLU A 90 -4.65 -14.37 55.22
CA GLU A 90 -4.81 -14.55 56.67
C GLU A 90 -6.29 -14.59 57.08
N ILE A 91 -7.11 -13.73 56.46
CA ILE A 91 -8.56 -13.71 56.69
C ILE A 91 -9.16 -15.06 56.27
N PHE A 92 -8.82 -15.57 55.08
CA PHE A 92 -9.34 -16.85 54.61
C PHE A 92 -8.82 -18.05 55.41
N GLY A 93 -7.58 -17.99 55.92
CA GLY A 93 -7.04 -19.02 56.81
C GLY A 93 -7.78 -19.12 58.16
N GLN A 94 -8.32 -18.00 58.67
CA GLN A 94 -9.04 -17.97 59.94
C GLN A 94 -10.55 -18.19 59.83
N VAL A 95 -11.17 -17.87 58.68
CA VAL A 95 -12.63 -17.99 58.49
C VAL A 95 -13.12 -19.44 58.48
N GLY A 96 -12.24 -20.45 58.37
CA GLY A 96 -12.59 -21.86 58.61
C GLY A 96 -13.73 -22.36 57.70
N GLY A 97 -13.41 -22.75 56.47
CA GLY A 97 -14.42 -23.21 55.50
C GLY A 97 -13.88 -23.46 54.09
N LEU A 98 -12.60 -23.80 53.95
CA LEU A 98 -11.95 -24.02 52.65
C LEU A 98 -12.60 -25.14 51.82
N GLU A 99 -13.38 -26.02 52.46
CA GLU A 99 -14.08 -27.14 51.82
C GLU A 99 -15.35 -26.74 51.03
N HIS A 100 -15.87 -25.53 51.23
CA HIS A 100 -17.08 -25.02 50.57
C HIS A 100 -16.83 -23.84 49.63
N LEU A 101 -15.56 -23.56 49.31
CA LEU A 101 -15.22 -22.55 48.30
C LEU A 101 -15.67 -23.02 46.91
N PRO A 102 -16.30 -22.15 46.10
CA PRO A 102 -16.54 -22.44 44.69
C PRO A 102 -15.21 -22.78 44.01
N GLN A 103 -15.14 -23.91 43.31
CA GLN A 103 -13.94 -24.31 42.58
C GLN A 103 -13.84 -23.50 41.29
N VAL A 104 -12.69 -22.84 41.09
CA VAL A 104 -12.35 -22.20 39.81
C VAL A 104 -11.98 -23.29 38.81
N ASP A 105 -12.53 -23.21 37.60
CA ASP A 105 -12.01 -24.00 36.48
C ASP A 105 -10.60 -23.51 36.12
N ALA A 106 -9.59 -24.24 36.60
CA ALA A 106 -8.19 -23.92 36.40
C ALA A 106 -7.80 -23.89 34.91
N ALA A 107 -8.42 -24.71 34.07
CA ALA A 107 -8.14 -24.76 32.64
C ALA A 107 -8.66 -23.49 31.94
N VAL A 108 -9.86 -23.03 32.31
CA VAL A 108 -10.42 -21.77 31.79
C VAL A 108 -9.59 -20.57 32.26
N LEU A 109 -9.24 -20.51 33.55
CA LEU A 109 -8.42 -19.42 34.09
C LEU A 109 -7.04 -19.36 33.42
N GLN A 110 -6.35 -20.50 33.34
CA GLN A 110 -5.04 -20.57 32.67
C GLN A 110 -5.12 -20.11 31.22
N ARG A 111 -6.13 -20.59 30.47
CA ARG A 111 -6.33 -20.21 29.07
C ARG A 111 -6.58 -18.71 28.90
N LYS A 112 -7.42 -18.10 29.75
CA LYS A 112 -7.68 -16.64 29.70
C LYS A 112 -6.44 -15.83 30.04
N LEU A 113 -5.62 -16.27 31.01
CA LEU A 113 -4.35 -15.62 31.37
C LEU A 113 -3.31 -15.73 30.23
N GLU A 114 -3.17 -16.89 29.61
CA GLU A 114 -2.28 -17.09 28.46
C GLU A 114 -2.68 -16.22 27.27
N LEU A 115 -3.99 -16.14 27.01
CA LEU A 115 -4.56 -15.28 25.97
C LEU A 115 -4.31 -13.79 26.28
N LEU A 116 -4.52 -13.35 27.53
CA LEU A 116 -4.27 -11.97 27.94
C LEU A 116 -2.78 -11.59 27.74
N ARG A 117 -1.85 -12.47 28.13
CA ARG A 117 -0.41 -12.28 27.87
C ARG A 117 -0.13 -12.12 26.38
N ALA A 118 -0.65 -13.03 25.56
CA ALA A 118 -0.45 -12.99 24.12
C ALA A 118 -1.04 -11.73 23.45
N LEU A 119 -2.17 -11.22 23.94
CA LEU A 119 -2.74 -9.96 23.46
C LEU A 119 -1.89 -8.75 23.84
N HIS A 120 -1.32 -8.71 25.05
CA HIS A 120 -0.36 -7.68 25.44
C HIS A 120 0.92 -7.73 24.60
N ASP A 121 1.46 -8.92 24.36
CA ASP A 121 2.64 -9.10 23.49
C ASP A 121 2.35 -8.60 22.07
N LEU A 122 1.17 -8.90 21.53
CA LEU A 122 0.73 -8.39 20.24
C LEU A 122 0.58 -6.86 20.26
N GLN A 123 -0.02 -6.30 21.31
CA GLN A 123 -0.20 -4.85 21.45
C GLN A 123 1.16 -4.14 21.46
N TRP A 124 2.13 -4.67 22.21
CA TRP A 124 3.49 -4.16 22.27
C TRP A 124 4.19 -4.26 20.92
N LEU A 125 4.13 -5.42 20.25
CA LEU A 125 4.75 -5.66 18.94
C LEU A 125 4.23 -4.65 17.90
N LEU A 126 2.92 -4.40 17.89
CA LEU A 126 2.31 -3.54 16.90
C LEU A 126 2.60 -2.04 17.17
N ARG A 127 2.71 -1.61 18.44
CA ARG A 127 2.90 -0.19 18.82
C ARG A 127 4.36 0.22 18.92
N GLU A 128 5.18 -0.59 19.56
CA GLU A 128 6.56 -0.26 19.92
C GLU A 128 7.54 -1.20 19.22
N GLY A 129 7.38 -2.51 19.45
CA GLY A 129 8.30 -3.52 18.97
C GLY A 129 9.76 -3.28 19.40
N PRO A 130 10.69 -4.10 18.91
CA PRO A 130 12.11 -4.00 19.28
C PRO A 130 12.77 -2.67 18.86
N THR A 131 12.25 -2.00 17.83
CA THR A 131 12.82 -0.78 17.25
C THR A 131 12.19 0.50 17.82
N GLY A 132 11.12 0.39 18.63
CA GLY A 132 10.33 1.54 19.09
C GLY A 132 9.45 2.19 18.02
N ALA A 133 9.39 1.64 16.80
CA ALA A 133 8.57 2.15 15.70
C ALA A 133 7.27 1.36 15.47
N GLY A 134 7.11 0.24 16.18
CA GLY A 134 6.02 -0.72 15.99
C GLY A 134 6.21 -1.58 14.74
N ARG A 135 5.15 -2.32 14.39
CA ARG A 135 5.13 -3.14 13.17
C ARG A 135 5.12 -2.23 11.93
N ALA A 136 5.95 -2.57 10.95
CA ALA A 136 5.93 -1.90 9.65
C ALA A 136 4.54 -2.06 8.99
N ARG A 137 4.05 -0.97 8.40
CA ARG A 137 2.69 -0.86 7.85
C ARG A 137 2.60 -1.14 6.36
N TYR A 138 3.75 -1.22 5.72
CA TYR A 138 3.94 -1.72 4.36
C TYR A 138 5.35 -2.26 4.25
N SER A 139 5.66 -2.87 3.13
CA SER A 139 6.98 -3.37 2.82
C SER A 139 7.30 -3.16 1.35
N LEU A 140 8.58 -3.15 0.98
CA LEU A 140 9.01 -2.79 -0.37
C LEU A 140 9.82 -3.91 -1.01
N LEU A 141 9.51 -4.22 -2.26
CA LEU A 141 10.30 -5.10 -3.11
C LEU A 141 10.74 -4.32 -4.35
N LEU A 142 12.06 -4.29 -4.56
CA LEU A 142 12.71 -3.62 -5.68
C LEU A 142 13.25 -4.68 -6.66
N PRO A 143 12.67 -4.82 -7.86
CA PRO A 143 13.16 -5.72 -8.91
C PRO A 143 14.47 -5.20 -9.48
N GLY A 144 15.61 -5.86 -9.29
CA GLY A 144 16.89 -5.43 -9.88
C GLY A 144 17.29 -3.98 -9.54
N ALA A 145 18.14 -3.77 -8.53
CA ALA A 145 18.49 -2.42 -8.04
C ALA A 145 19.18 -1.48 -9.07
N ASP A 146 19.53 -1.98 -10.26
CA ASP A 146 20.17 -1.22 -11.34
C ASP A 146 19.35 -0.01 -11.81
N HIS A 147 18.02 -0.08 -11.69
CA HIS A 147 17.13 1.00 -12.15
C HIS A 147 16.84 2.06 -11.08
N LEU A 148 17.21 1.83 -9.81
CA LEU A 148 17.09 2.78 -8.70
C LEU A 148 18.41 2.83 -7.89
N PRO A 149 19.48 3.42 -8.43
CA PRO A 149 20.80 3.39 -7.79
C PRO A 149 20.78 3.98 -6.37
N TRP A 150 20.01 5.05 -6.16
CA TRP A 150 19.87 5.71 -4.86
C TRP A 150 19.20 4.82 -3.79
N ALA A 151 18.43 3.81 -4.20
CA ALA A 151 17.71 2.91 -3.30
C ALA A 151 18.56 1.71 -2.84
N GLY A 152 19.56 1.31 -3.64
CA GLY A 152 20.40 0.13 -3.41
C GLY A 152 21.88 0.41 -3.10
N SER A 153 22.29 1.67 -2.99
CA SER A 153 23.69 2.04 -2.79
C SER A 153 24.16 1.88 -1.34
N PHE A 154 24.83 0.76 -1.05
CA PHE A 154 25.49 0.56 0.25
C PHE A 154 26.55 1.65 0.50
N PRO A 155 26.67 2.20 1.73
CA PRO A 155 25.96 1.84 2.97
C PRO A 155 24.66 2.63 3.21
N ALA A 156 24.26 3.52 2.31
CA ALA A 156 23.11 4.40 2.52
C ALA A 156 21.79 3.67 2.24
N ASN A 157 21.06 3.29 3.28
CA ASN A 157 19.68 2.80 3.16
C ASN A 157 18.68 3.93 3.46
N PRO A 158 17.90 4.40 2.48
CA PRO A 158 16.92 5.46 2.70
C PRO A 158 15.60 4.95 3.30
N PHE A 159 15.38 3.64 3.43
CA PHE A 159 14.09 3.09 3.87
C PHE A 159 14.09 2.75 5.36
N LEU A 160 12.95 3.03 6.02
CA LEU A 160 12.69 2.66 7.42
C LEU A 160 11.72 1.48 7.57
N VAL A 161 11.42 0.82 6.45
CA VAL A 161 10.59 -0.39 6.37
C VAL A 161 11.43 -1.56 5.84
N PRO A 162 10.96 -2.81 6.00
CA PRO A 162 11.57 -3.95 5.35
C PRO A 162 11.60 -3.75 3.82
N VAL A 163 12.80 -3.84 3.25
CA VAL A 163 13.02 -3.77 1.81
C VAL A 163 13.76 -5.01 1.35
N TRP A 164 13.27 -5.63 0.29
CA TRP A 164 13.96 -6.70 -0.42
C TRP A 164 14.36 -6.22 -1.80
N ALA A 165 15.53 -6.67 -2.25
CA ALA A 165 15.98 -6.48 -3.62
C ALA A 165 16.01 -7.84 -4.31
N ALA A 166 15.28 -7.98 -5.42
CA ALA A 166 15.39 -9.17 -6.26
C ALA A 166 16.66 -9.05 -7.12
N TRP A 167 17.47 -10.10 -7.14
CA TRP A 167 18.67 -10.16 -7.97
C TRP A 167 18.27 -10.73 -9.34
N LYS A 168 18.18 -9.87 -10.36
CA LYS A 168 17.70 -10.19 -11.73
C LYS A 168 16.18 -10.47 -11.80
N GLU A 169 15.77 -11.36 -12.72
CA GLU A 169 14.39 -11.80 -12.94
C GLU A 169 13.84 -12.60 -11.75
N GLY A 170 12.51 -12.65 -11.65
CA GLY A 170 11.81 -13.42 -10.61
C GLY A 170 11.30 -12.58 -9.44
N SER A 171 11.23 -11.24 -9.59
CA SER A 171 10.71 -10.37 -8.54
C SER A 171 9.24 -10.67 -8.24
N THR A 172 8.47 -11.05 -9.26
CA THR A 172 7.06 -11.43 -9.11
C THR A 172 6.86 -12.69 -8.26
N GLU A 173 7.70 -13.70 -8.44
CA GLU A 173 7.67 -14.95 -7.68
C GLU A 173 8.15 -14.72 -6.25
N LEU A 174 9.19 -13.91 -6.07
CA LEU A 174 9.64 -13.46 -4.74
C LEU A 174 8.52 -12.70 -4.02
N ALA A 175 7.77 -11.84 -4.73
CA ALA A 175 6.63 -11.12 -4.16
C ALA A 175 5.59 -12.09 -3.58
N VAL A 176 5.22 -13.15 -4.33
CA VAL A 176 4.28 -14.18 -3.86
C VAL A 176 4.79 -14.85 -2.58
N GLY A 177 6.06 -15.25 -2.55
CA GLY A 177 6.66 -15.89 -1.38
C GLY A 177 6.65 -14.99 -0.13
N LEU A 178 7.02 -13.71 -0.29
CA LEU A 178 6.98 -12.72 0.78
C LEU A 178 5.56 -12.49 1.29
N LEU A 179 4.58 -12.36 0.38
CA LEU A 179 3.18 -12.16 0.73
C LEU A 179 2.60 -13.34 1.50
N HIS A 180 2.91 -14.59 1.11
CA HIS A 180 2.49 -15.76 1.89
C HIS A 180 3.11 -15.76 3.31
N GLY A 181 4.36 -15.34 3.45
CA GLY A 181 5.00 -15.15 4.76
C GLY A 181 4.28 -14.09 5.62
N HIS A 182 3.98 -12.93 5.03
CA HIS A 182 3.25 -11.85 5.71
C HIS A 182 1.83 -12.25 6.09
N ILE A 183 1.11 -12.93 5.20
CA ILE A 183 -0.25 -13.44 5.45
C ILE A 183 -0.23 -14.45 6.58
N ARG A 184 0.72 -15.40 6.60
CA ARG A 184 0.84 -16.37 7.70
C ARG A 184 0.93 -15.67 9.05
N GLN A 185 1.80 -14.67 9.18
CA GLN A 185 1.94 -13.90 10.42
C GLN A 185 0.66 -13.12 10.76
N SER A 186 0.00 -12.53 9.77
CA SER A 186 -1.25 -11.79 9.99
C SER A 186 -2.40 -12.72 10.39
N LEU A 187 -2.47 -13.94 9.84
CA LEU A 187 -3.43 -14.96 10.24
C LEU A 187 -3.23 -15.37 11.71
N ASP A 188 -1.98 -15.54 12.17
CA ASP A 188 -1.72 -15.86 13.57
C ASP A 188 -2.25 -14.78 14.54
N HIS A 189 -2.13 -13.50 14.16
CA HIS A 189 -2.72 -12.40 14.93
C HIS A 189 -4.26 -12.43 14.88
N LEU A 190 -4.86 -12.67 13.71
CA LEU A 190 -6.32 -12.76 13.54
C LEU A 190 -6.92 -13.95 14.31
N ARG A 191 -6.23 -15.09 14.35
CA ARG A 191 -6.61 -16.25 15.16
C ARG A 191 -6.67 -15.90 16.63
N LEU A 192 -5.65 -15.21 17.14
CA LEU A 192 -5.60 -14.74 18.52
C LEU A 192 -6.79 -13.82 18.86
N LEU A 193 -7.11 -12.90 17.95
CA LEU A 193 -8.22 -11.96 18.12
C LEU A 193 -9.59 -12.65 18.07
N ARG A 194 -9.81 -13.56 17.12
CA ARG A 194 -11.07 -14.31 17.03
C ARG A 194 -11.29 -15.16 18.29
N ARG A 195 -10.23 -15.77 18.83
CA ARG A 195 -10.28 -16.44 20.14
C ARG A 195 -10.65 -15.45 21.25
N ALA A 196 -9.99 -14.30 21.32
CA ALA A 196 -10.26 -13.28 22.33
C ALA A 196 -11.71 -12.76 22.30
N ARG A 197 -12.25 -12.50 21.10
CA ARG A 197 -13.64 -12.07 20.90
C ARG A 197 -14.65 -13.09 21.43
N LEU A 198 -14.35 -14.38 21.33
CA LEU A 198 -15.20 -15.45 21.86
C LEU A 198 -15.05 -15.59 23.38
N GLU A 199 -13.82 -15.51 23.88
CA GLU A 199 -13.49 -15.65 25.30
C GLU A 199 -14.08 -14.53 26.16
N VAL A 200 -14.00 -13.27 25.71
CA VAL A 200 -14.60 -12.11 26.38
C VAL A 200 -16.12 -12.25 26.50
N LYS A 201 -16.75 -12.91 25.52
CA LYS A 201 -18.20 -13.15 25.50
C LYS A 201 -18.60 -14.44 26.23
N ASN A 202 -17.64 -15.17 26.80
CA ASN A 202 -17.83 -16.50 27.38
C ASN A 202 -18.54 -17.49 26.44
N ARG A 203 -18.27 -17.38 25.13
CA ARG A 203 -18.81 -18.26 24.07
C ARG A 203 -17.75 -19.20 23.49
N TYR A 204 -16.56 -19.23 24.07
CA TYR A 204 -15.47 -20.04 23.58
C TYR A 204 -15.58 -21.50 24.04
N GLU A 205 -15.87 -22.37 23.07
CA GLU A 205 -15.83 -23.84 23.22
C GLU A 205 -14.59 -24.43 22.51
N PRO A 206 -13.62 -25.02 23.24
CA PRO A 206 -12.40 -25.57 22.65
C PRO A 206 -12.63 -26.65 21.58
N SER A 207 -13.59 -27.55 21.81
CA SER A 207 -13.90 -28.67 20.91
C SER A 207 -14.35 -28.24 19.51
N ILE A 208 -14.91 -27.03 19.37
CA ILE A 208 -15.42 -26.50 18.11
C ILE A 208 -14.45 -25.45 17.57
N HIS A 209 -14.11 -24.46 18.38
CA HIS A 209 -13.44 -23.26 17.90
C HIS A 209 -11.93 -23.45 17.68
N ASP A 210 -11.26 -24.39 18.36
CA ASP A 210 -9.83 -24.61 18.13
C ASP A 210 -9.56 -25.05 16.68
N ALA A 211 -10.37 -25.98 16.16
CA ALA A 211 -10.26 -26.43 14.78
C ALA A 211 -10.57 -25.31 13.78
N GLN A 212 -11.67 -24.58 14.00
CA GLN A 212 -12.09 -23.47 13.12
C GLN A 212 -11.07 -22.32 13.07
N ILE A 213 -10.48 -21.97 14.22
CA ILE A 213 -9.47 -20.91 14.30
C ILE A 213 -8.17 -21.41 13.69
N ALA A 214 -7.75 -22.65 13.95
CA ALA A 214 -6.53 -23.20 13.37
C ALA A 214 -6.59 -23.29 11.83
N SER A 215 -7.75 -23.61 11.26
CA SER A 215 -7.93 -23.71 9.81
C SER A 215 -8.06 -22.37 9.09
N LEU A 216 -8.11 -21.24 9.81
CA LEU A 216 -8.33 -19.92 9.23
C LEU A 216 -7.38 -19.64 8.07
N SER A 217 -7.94 -19.38 6.90
CA SER A 217 -7.24 -19.07 5.65
C SER A 217 -7.47 -17.63 5.21
N TRP A 218 -6.71 -17.17 4.20
CA TRP A 218 -6.84 -15.79 3.69
C TRP A 218 -8.19 -15.56 3.02
N GLU A 219 -8.71 -16.58 2.36
CA GLU A 219 -9.97 -16.59 1.62
C GLU A 219 -11.19 -16.49 2.54
N GLU A 220 -11.04 -16.86 3.82
CA GLU A 220 -12.09 -16.81 4.85
C GLU A 220 -12.08 -15.49 5.65
N LEU A 221 -11.18 -14.57 5.33
CA LEU A 221 -11.13 -13.25 5.95
C LEU A 221 -12.17 -12.32 5.33
N ASP A 222 -12.80 -11.51 6.18
CA ASP A 222 -13.62 -10.41 5.69
C ASP A 222 -12.75 -9.25 5.18
N LEU A 223 -13.37 -8.29 4.48
CA LEU A 223 -12.66 -7.16 3.89
C LEU A 223 -11.95 -6.28 4.93
N GLU A 224 -12.47 -6.19 6.15
CA GLU A 224 -11.85 -5.37 7.21
C GLU A 224 -10.62 -6.08 7.78
N GLU A 225 -10.67 -7.40 7.96
CA GLU A 225 -9.54 -8.23 8.36
C GLU A 225 -8.45 -8.27 7.28
N GLN A 226 -8.81 -8.35 6.00
CA GLN A 226 -7.86 -8.28 4.89
C GLN A 226 -7.11 -6.94 4.85
N LYS A 227 -7.81 -5.83 5.13
CA LYS A 227 -7.19 -4.48 5.18
C LYS A 227 -6.17 -4.31 6.31
N LEU A 228 -6.14 -5.19 7.31
CA LEU A 228 -5.13 -5.15 8.38
C LEU A 228 -3.79 -5.76 7.95
N ALA A 229 -3.74 -6.50 6.84
CA ALA A 229 -2.50 -7.06 6.32
C ALA A 229 -1.68 -5.94 5.63
N PRO A 230 -0.42 -5.71 6.06
CA PRO A 230 0.47 -4.75 5.39
C PRO A 230 0.67 -5.11 3.91
N PRO A 231 0.46 -4.17 2.96
CA PRO A 231 0.70 -4.46 1.56
C PRO A 231 2.19 -4.60 1.25
N LEU A 232 2.49 -5.40 0.24
CA LEU A 232 3.80 -5.40 -0.42
C LEU A 232 3.77 -4.43 -1.61
N LEU A 233 4.62 -3.41 -1.57
CA LEU A 233 4.84 -2.49 -2.67
C LEU A 233 5.91 -3.10 -3.60
N LEU A 234 5.54 -3.48 -4.81
CA LEU A 234 6.47 -3.96 -5.84
C LEU A 234 6.82 -2.78 -6.77
N ALA A 235 7.96 -2.13 -6.57
CA ALA A 235 8.35 -0.94 -7.32
C ALA A 235 9.45 -1.26 -8.33
N GLY A 236 9.10 -1.32 -9.62
CA GLY A 236 10.00 -1.69 -10.70
C GLY A 236 9.87 -0.79 -11.93
N SER A 237 10.86 -0.83 -12.82
CA SER A 237 10.80 -0.10 -14.09
C SER A 237 9.83 -0.73 -15.09
N ARG A 238 9.28 0.10 -16.00
CA ARG A 238 8.48 -0.39 -17.14
C ARG A 238 9.17 -1.50 -17.92
N LYS A 239 10.44 -1.31 -18.28
CA LYS A 239 11.20 -2.27 -19.11
C LYS A 239 11.31 -3.65 -18.49
N GLN A 240 11.33 -3.73 -17.16
CA GLN A 240 11.41 -5.01 -16.45
C GLN A 240 10.03 -5.63 -16.29
N LEU A 241 9.07 -4.87 -15.76
CA LEU A 241 7.74 -5.37 -15.40
C LEU A 241 6.86 -5.67 -16.62
N PHE A 242 6.96 -4.87 -17.69
CA PHE A 242 6.28 -5.10 -18.96
C PHE A 242 7.18 -5.75 -20.02
N GLY A 243 8.40 -6.15 -19.65
CA GLY A 243 9.30 -6.94 -20.48
C GLY A 243 9.42 -8.38 -19.97
N PRO A 244 10.59 -8.81 -19.46
CA PRO A 244 10.83 -10.20 -19.07
C PRO A 244 9.87 -10.71 -17.99
N GLU A 245 9.39 -9.86 -17.09
CA GLU A 245 8.52 -10.27 -15.98
C GLU A 245 7.02 -10.18 -16.30
N THR A 246 6.62 -9.84 -17.54
CA THR A 246 5.20 -9.62 -17.91
C THR A 246 4.30 -10.80 -17.54
N SER A 247 4.75 -12.03 -17.80
CA SER A 247 3.97 -13.22 -17.46
C SER A 247 3.86 -13.44 -15.95
N GLY A 248 4.92 -13.16 -15.19
CA GLY A 248 4.90 -13.23 -13.73
C GLY A 248 4.01 -12.16 -13.14
N LEU A 249 4.06 -10.95 -13.68
CA LEU A 249 3.22 -9.82 -13.29
C LEU A 249 1.73 -10.13 -13.53
N ALA A 250 1.38 -10.70 -14.69
CA ALA A 250 0.01 -11.10 -14.98
C ALA A 250 -0.51 -12.12 -13.95
N ARG A 251 0.30 -13.13 -13.59
CA ARG A 251 -0.07 -14.13 -12.56
C ARG A 251 -0.19 -13.50 -11.18
N LEU A 252 0.73 -12.61 -10.81
CA LEU A 252 0.71 -11.90 -9.53
C LEU A 252 -0.56 -11.04 -9.39
N LEU A 253 -0.93 -10.32 -10.44
CA LEU A 253 -2.15 -9.51 -10.50
C LEU A 253 -3.43 -10.35 -10.58
N ASP A 254 -3.36 -11.64 -10.92
CA ASP A 254 -4.52 -12.55 -10.85
C ASP A 254 -4.79 -13.12 -9.46
N THR A 255 -3.85 -12.96 -8.53
CA THR A 255 -4.03 -13.42 -7.15
C THR A 255 -4.97 -12.52 -6.35
N ASP A 256 -5.38 -12.97 -5.17
CA ASP A 256 -6.10 -12.15 -4.18
C ASP A 256 -5.16 -11.62 -3.07
N LEU A 257 -3.84 -11.60 -3.34
CA LEU A 257 -2.84 -11.18 -2.38
C LEU A 257 -2.74 -9.63 -2.29
N PRO A 258 -2.38 -9.07 -1.13
CA PRO A 258 -2.31 -7.63 -0.90
C PRO A 258 -1.03 -7.01 -1.50
N VAL A 259 -0.92 -7.03 -2.83
CA VAL A 259 0.23 -6.48 -3.58
C VAL A 259 -0.12 -5.19 -4.29
N LYS A 260 0.81 -4.23 -4.32
CA LYS A 260 0.65 -2.93 -4.96
C LYS A 260 1.83 -2.73 -5.90
N VAL A 261 1.59 -2.91 -7.19
CA VAL A 261 2.63 -2.83 -8.21
C VAL A 261 2.78 -1.38 -8.65
N ILE A 262 3.98 -0.86 -8.59
CA ILE A 262 4.35 0.50 -8.97
C ILE A 262 5.31 0.37 -10.16
N VAL A 263 4.82 0.73 -11.34
CA VAL A 263 5.60 0.77 -12.57
C VAL A 263 6.12 2.18 -12.75
N LEU A 264 7.44 2.35 -12.59
CA LEU A 264 8.14 3.59 -12.87
C LEU A 264 8.41 3.66 -14.38
N ASP A 265 7.83 4.65 -15.04
CA ASP A 265 7.99 4.87 -16.47
C ASP A 265 8.69 6.20 -16.76
N HIS A 266 9.80 6.12 -17.49
CA HIS A 266 10.62 7.27 -17.85
C HIS A 266 10.36 7.76 -19.28
N GLY A 267 9.31 7.24 -19.92
CA GLY A 267 8.94 7.52 -21.28
C GLY A 267 9.57 6.57 -22.28
N TYR A 268 9.42 6.93 -23.55
CA TYR A 268 9.84 6.11 -24.68
C TYR A 268 11.18 6.56 -25.25
N ARG A 269 11.98 5.58 -25.64
CA ARG A 269 13.17 5.74 -26.47
C ARG A 269 12.85 5.38 -27.93
N PRO A 270 13.64 5.83 -28.91
CA PRO A 270 13.40 5.53 -30.33
C PRO A 270 13.22 4.03 -30.64
N ASP A 271 13.95 3.16 -29.93
CA ASP A 271 13.94 1.71 -30.16
C ASP A 271 12.90 0.95 -29.32
N ASP A 272 12.09 1.64 -28.50
CA ASP A 272 11.10 0.97 -27.66
C ASP A 272 9.87 0.53 -28.48
N ASP A 273 9.31 -0.64 -28.14
CA ASP A 273 8.04 -1.11 -28.71
C ASP A 273 6.85 -0.46 -28.00
N PHE A 274 6.22 0.52 -28.67
CA PHE A 274 5.05 1.22 -28.16
C PHE A 274 3.81 0.32 -28.02
N ALA A 275 3.70 -0.76 -28.80
CA ALA A 275 2.51 -1.60 -28.81
C ALA A 275 2.44 -2.50 -27.57
N GLN A 276 3.59 -3.01 -27.12
CA GLN A 276 3.71 -3.93 -26.00
C GLN A 276 3.06 -3.38 -24.72
N ASP A 277 3.33 -2.12 -24.37
CA ASP A 277 2.80 -1.48 -23.16
C ASP A 277 1.27 -1.33 -23.23
N GLY A 278 0.76 -0.94 -24.39
CA GLY A 278 -0.68 -0.80 -24.63
C GLY A 278 -1.39 -2.15 -24.46
N PHE A 279 -0.84 -3.21 -25.05
CA PHE A 279 -1.39 -4.56 -24.91
C PHE A 279 -1.37 -5.06 -23.47
N ALA A 280 -0.29 -4.80 -22.72
CA ALA A 280 -0.20 -5.19 -21.32
C ALA A 280 -1.33 -4.54 -20.49
N LEU A 281 -1.51 -3.22 -20.60
CA LEU A 281 -2.55 -2.50 -19.86
C LEU A 281 -3.96 -2.93 -20.27
N LEU A 282 -4.24 -3.07 -21.57
CA LEU A 282 -5.55 -3.51 -22.06
C LEU A 282 -5.86 -4.94 -21.60
N SER A 283 -4.87 -5.82 -21.58
CA SER A 283 -5.04 -7.20 -21.08
C SER A 283 -5.39 -7.24 -19.59
N LEU A 284 -4.83 -6.32 -18.79
CA LEU A 284 -5.15 -6.20 -17.37
C LEU A 284 -6.55 -5.60 -17.14
N ILE A 285 -6.93 -4.57 -17.91
CA ILE A 285 -8.27 -3.97 -17.87
C ILE A 285 -9.33 -5.01 -18.26
N ALA A 286 -9.07 -5.80 -19.31
CA ALA A 286 -9.99 -6.83 -19.79
C ALA A 286 -10.29 -7.91 -18.75
N ARG A 287 -9.38 -8.15 -17.79
CA ARG A 287 -9.58 -9.09 -16.68
C ARG A 287 -10.54 -8.56 -15.61
N GLN A 288 -10.72 -7.24 -15.50
CA GLN A 288 -11.66 -6.60 -14.59
C GLN A 288 -11.47 -6.95 -13.09
N ARG A 289 -10.25 -7.33 -12.69
CA ARG A 289 -9.95 -7.74 -11.30
C ARG A 289 -9.34 -6.65 -10.44
N ASN A 290 -8.53 -5.80 -11.06
CA ASN A 290 -7.56 -4.97 -10.34
C ASN A 290 -7.79 -3.50 -10.61
N TYR A 291 -7.59 -2.70 -9.58
CA TYR A 291 -7.49 -1.26 -9.74
C TYR A 291 -6.25 -0.89 -10.56
N LEU A 292 -6.41 0.02 -11.52
CA LEU A 292 -5.31 0.51 -12.34
C LEU A 292 -5.33 2.05 -12.34
N LEU A 293 -4.20 2.65 -12.03
CA LEU A 293 -3.95 4.08 -12.20
C LEU A 293 -2.73 4.28 -13.10
N ARG A 294 -2.95 4.92 -14.25
CA ARG A 294 -1.91 5.50 -15.09
C ARG A 294 -1.98 7.01 -14.95
N THR A 295 -0.92 7.65 -14.48
CA THR A 295 -0.84 9.13 -14.39
C THR A 295 0.60 9.61 -14.33
N THR A 296 0.81 10.92 -14.38
CA THR A 296 2.13 11.56 -14.25
C THR A 296 2.31 12.16 -12.87
N VAL A 297 3.58 12.33 -12.46
CA VAL A 297 3.94 13.09 -11.23
C VAL A 297 3.48 14.55 -11.23
N ALA A 298 3.09 15.09 -12.40
CA ALA A 298 2.62 16.46 -12.53
C ALA A 298 1.13 16.60 -12.14
N ASP A 299 0.31 15.58 -12.42
CA ASP A 299 -1.10 15.56 -12.01
C ASP A 299 -1.25 15.14 -10.55
N ARG A 300 -0.90 16.06 -9.64
CA ARG A 300 -0.86 15.83 -8.19
C ARG A 300 -2.20 15.36 -7.63
N ARG A 301 -3.30 15.88 -8.17
CA ARG A 301 -4.66 15.53 -7.71
C ARG A 301 -4.98 14.09 -8.09
N GLN A 302 -4.87 13.74 -9.37
CA GLN A 302 -5.15 12.38 -9.84
C GLN A 302 -4.20 11.37 -9.20
N LEU A 303 -2.93 11.74 -9.01
CA LEU A 303 -1.95 10.91 -8.34
C LEU A 303 -2.35 10.65 -6.89
N ALA A 304 -2.66 11.68 -6.10
CA ALA A 304 -3.03 11.52 -4.71
C ALA A 304 -4.34 10.74 -4.53
N GLU A 305 -5.41 11.14 -5.23
CA GLU A 305 -6.72 10.47 -5.16
C GLU A 305 -6.62 9.01 -5.65
N GLY A 306 -5.88 8.81 -6.74
CA GLY A 306 -5.70 7.50 -7.33
C GLY A 306 -4.87 6.55 -6.49
N LEU A 307 -3.79 7.03 -5.86
CA LEU A 307 -2.98 6.26 -4.92
C LEU A 307 -3.81 5.83 -3.71
N LEU A 308 -4.51 6.78 -3.07
CA LEU A 308 -5.35 6.47 -1.90
C LEU A 308 -6.44 5.44 -2.24
N THR A 309 -7.07 5.57 -3.42
CA THR A 309 -8.09 4.61 -3.88
C THR A 309 -7.48 3.22 -4.07
N GLY A 310 -6.41 3.08 -4.86
CA GLY A 310 -5.82 1.77 -5.15
C GLY A 310 -5.12 1.11 -3.96
N LEU A 311 -4.58 1.90 -3.03
CA LEU A 311 -3.98 1.39 -1.79
C LEU A 311 -5.04 0.91 -0.80
N SER A 312 -6.26 1.44 -0.88
CA SER A 312 -7.37 1.05 0.00
C SER A 312 -7.96 -0.32 -0.33
N THR A 313 -7.73 -0.83 -1.54
CA THR A 313 -8.24 -2.14 -1.95
C THR A 313 -7.43 -3.27 -1.28
N PRO A 314 -8.03 -4.37 -0.85
CA PRO A 314 -7.28 -5.53 -0.33
C PRO A 314 -6.64 -6.37 -1.43
N ARG A 315 -7.10 -6.22 -2.68
CA ARG A 315 -6.65 -6.94 -3.88
C ARG A 315 -5.42 -6.31 -4.54
N PRO A 316 -4.80 -6.98 -5.53
CA PRO A 316 -3.75 -6.35 -6.32
C PRO A 316 -4.18 -5.01 -6.95
N ALA A 317 -3.26 -4.06 -7.00
CA ALA A 317 -3.44 -2.80 -7.71
C ALA A 317 -2.19 -2.45 -8.52
N LEU A 318 -2.37 -1.82 -9.68
CA LEU A 318 -1.30 -1.36 -10.55
C LEU A 318 -1.27 0.17 -10.64
N PHE A 319 -0.12 0.75 -10.34
CA PHE A 319 0.16 2.17 -10.48
C PHE A 319 1.23 2.34 -11.56
N HIS A 320 0.84 2.73 -12.77
CA HIS A 320 1.75 3.05 -13.87
C HIS A 320 2.04 4.55 -13.90
N LEU A 321 3.19 4.93 -13.36
CA LEU A 321 3.48 6.32 -13.01
C LEU A 321 4.61 6.86 -13.88
N PHE A 322 4.31 7.93 -14.63
CA PHE A 322 5.32 8.62 -15.42
C PHE A 322 6.17 9.52 -14.55
N VAL A 323 7.47 9.30 -14.60
CA VAL A 323 8.49 10.00 -13.84
C VAL A 323 9.75 10.22 -14.70
N PRO A 324 10.03 11.47 -15.11
CA PRO A 324 11.21 11.77 -15.91
C PRO A 324 12.52 11.40 -15.21
N LYS A 325 13.46 10.86 -15.99
CA LYS A 325 14.86 10.76 -15.56
C LYS A 325 15.60 12.07 -15.76
N GLU A 326 16.64 12.29 -14.95
CA GLU A 326 17.56 13.41 -15.13
C GLU A 326 18.19 13.42 -16.54
N GLY A 327 18.65 14.60 -16.98
CA GLY A 327 19.30 14.79 -18.28
C GLY A 327 18.39 15.36 -19.38
N GLY A 328 17.11 15.62 -19.10
CA GLY A 328 16.24 16.39 -19.98
C GLY A 328 16.67 17.85 -20.10
N LYS A 329 16.26 18.53 -21.18
CA LYS A 329 16.53 19.98 -21.39
C LYS A 329 15.80 20.89 -20.39
N LYS A 330 14.92 20.35 -19.54
CA LYS A 330 14.03 21.07 -18.63
C LYS A 330 13.97 20.41 -17.25
N ALA A 331 13.39 21.11 -16.28
CA ALA A 331 13.09 20.53 -14.98
C ALA A 331 12.12 19.34 -15.13
N TRP A 332 12.28 18.30 -14.29
CA TRP A 332 11.48 17.07 -14.40
C TRP A 332 9.97 17.31 -14.32
N TRP A 333 9.52 18.34 -13.60
CA TRP A 333 8.09 18.65 -13.51
C TRP A 333 7.54 19.24 -14.82
N GLU A 334 8.33 20.05 -15.54
CA GLU A 334 7.94 20.59 -16.86
C GLU A 334 7.81 19.46 -17.88
N GLU A 335 8.75 18.51 -17.85
CA GLU A 335 8.72 17.33 -18.72
C GLU A 335 7.51 16.44 -18.41
N ALA A 336 7.15 16.29 -17.13
CA ALA A 336 5.96 15.53 -16.71
C ALA A 336 4.63 16.21 -17.09
N GLU A 337 4.53 17.54 -17.03
CA GLU A 337 3.39 18.28 -17.57
C GLU A 337 3.29 18.15 -19.08
N LEU A 338 4.43 18.24 -19.77
CA LEU A 338 4.47 18.11 -21.21
C LEU A 338 4.05 16.71 -21.64
N ALA A 339 4.50 15.65 -20.98
CA ALA A 339 4.11 14.27 -21.27
C ALA A 339 2.59 14.06 -21.18
N ARG A 340 1.92 14.75 -20.24
CA ARG A 340 0.46 14.73 -20.08
C ARG A 340 -0.24 15.42 -21.26
N HIS A 341 0.21 16.62 -21.64
CA HIS A 341 -0.44 17.43 -22.68
C HIS A 341 -0.10 16.99 -24.12
N SER A 342 0.98 16.24 -24.31
CA SER A 342 1.47 15.75 -25.61
C SER A 342 1.05 14.33 -25.97
N ARG A 343 0.17 13.70 -25.17
CA ARG A 343 -0.26 12.28 -25.30
C ARG A 343 0.86 11.24 -25.19
N VAL A 344 2.04 11.61 -24.71
CA VAL A 344 3.10 10.64 -24.37
C VAL A 344 2.64 9.73 -23.24
N PHE A 345 1.96 10.31 -22.24
CA PHE A 345 1.48 9.58 -21.09
C PHE A 345 0.07 10.03 -20.68
N PRO A 346 -0.97 9.57 -21.41
CA PRO A 346 -2.34 9.90 -21.06
C PRO A 346 -2.71 9.27 -19.71
N SER A 347 -3.49 10.01 -18.92
CA SER A 347 -4.03 9.52 -17.65
C SER A 347 -5.13 8.50 -17.92
N LEU A 348 -5.10 7.37 -17.22
CA LEU A 348 -6.10 6.32 -17.33
C LEU A 348 -6.38 5.78 -15.94
N GLN A 349 -7.64 5.67 -15.57
CA GLN A 349 -8.05 5.03 -14.32
C GLN A 349 -9.03 3.92 -14.63
N PHE A 350 -8.84 2.76 -14.00
CA PHE A 350 -9.78 1.65 -14.06
C PHE A 350 -10.10 1.16 -12.65
N SER A 351 -11.40 1.06 -12.35
CA SER A 351 -11.91 0.55 -11.07
C SER A 351 -12.84 -0.65 -11.32
N PRO A 352 -12.47 -1.87 -10.89
CA PRO A 352 -13.29 -3.06 -11.09
C PRO A 352 -14.65 -2.97 -10.37
N GLU A 353 -14.73 -2.25 -9.25
CA GLU A 353 -15.96 -2.07 -8.46
C GLU A 353 -17.04 -1.29 -9.23
N ARG A 354 -16.66 -0.49 -10.23
CA ARG A 354 -17.60 0.24 -11.11
C ARG A 354 -18.08 -0.62 -12.28
N VAL A 355 -17.43 -1.75 -12.55
CA VAL A 355 -17.84 -2.68 -13.60
C VAL A 355 -18.92 -3.64 -13.09
N GLU A 356 -18.95 -3.94 -11.80
CA GLU A 356 -19.99 -4.79 -11.19
C GLU A 356 -21.42 -4.23 -11.42
N SER A 357 -21.56 -2.94 -11.76
CA SER A 357 -22.82 -2.27 -12.09
C SER A 357 -23.13 -2.13 -13.60
N GLY A 358 -22.24 -2.55 -14.52
CA GLY A 358 -22.47 -2.32 -15.95
C GLY A 358 -21.36 -2.72 -16.92
N SER A 359 -21.17 -1.92 -17.97
CA SER A 359 -20.23 -2.19 -19.07
C SER A 359 -18.77 -1.94 -18.67
N LEU A 360 -17.80 -2.59 -19.35
CA LEU A 360 -16.36 -2.36 -19.11
C LEU A 360 -15.98 -0.86 -19.15
N THR A 361 -16.68 -0.09 -19.99
CA THR A 361 -16.50 1.35 -20.14
C THR A 361 -16.86 2.16 -18.90
N GLU A 362 -17.73 1.68 -18.02
CA GLU A 362 -18.05 2.37 -16.75
C GLU A 362 -16.92 2.25 -15.72
N GLY A 363 -16.13 1.17 -15.82
CA GLY A 363 -14.91 1.01 -15.04
C GLY A 363 -13.79 1.94 -15.45
N LEU A 364 -13.79 2.41 -16.70
CA LEU A 364 -12.71 3.16 -17.32
C LEU A 364 -12.97 4.68 -17.27
N SER A 365 -11.99 5.46 -16.82
CA SER A 365 -12.04 6.92 -16.83
C SER A 365 -10.81 7.51 -17.50
N LEU A 366 -11.08 8.43 -18.44
CA LEU A 366 -10.09 9.26 -19.13
C LEU A 366 -10.26 10.76 -18.81
N GLN A 367 -11.12 11.11 -17.85
CA GLN A 367 -11.56 12.48 -17.59
C GLN A 367 -10.45 13.43 -17.12
N SER A 368 -9.35 12.88 -16.60
CA SER A 368 -8.20 13.68 -16.17
C SER A 368 -7.38 14.24 -17.35
N ASN A 369 -7.62 13.75 -18.57
CA ASN A 369 -6.98 14.27 -19.78
C ASN A 369 -7.71 15.51 -20.31
N ARG A 370 -6.94 16.48 -20.80
CA ARG A 370 -7.51 17.63 -21.54
C ARG A 370 -8.02 17.16 -22.91
N ALA A 371 -9.25 17.57 -23.26
CA ALA A 371 -9.89 17.24 -24.53
C ALA A 371 -9.77 15.75 -24.90
N PRO A 372 -10.32 14.82 -24.09
CA PRO A 372 -10.07 13.38 -24.22
C PRO A 372 -10.50 12.81 -25.59
N GLU A 373 -11.46 13.44 -26.25
CA GLU A 373 -11.99 13.03 -27.57
C GLU A 373 -11.17 13.53 -28.78
N ALA A 374 -10.16 14.39 -28.56
CA ALA A 374 -9.33 14.93 -29.62
C ALA A 374 -7.94 14.26 -29.62
N ASP A 375 -7.35 14.07 -30.80
CA ASP A 375 -5.98 13.54 -30.93
C ASP A 375 -4.99 14.34 -30.09
N TRP A 376 -5.05 15.68 -30.18
CA TRP A 376 -4.13 16.60 -29.51
C TRP A 376 -4.86 17.62 -28.65
N SER A 377 -4.21 18.03 -27.55
CA SER A 377 -4.71 19.11 -26.71
C SER A 377 -4.03 20.43 -27.10
N ALA A 378 -4.81 21.40 -27.54
CA ALA A 378 -4.32 22.75 -27.84
C ALA A 378 -4.16 23.57 -26.56
N ASP A 379 -3.09 24.34 -26.46
CA ASP A 379 -2.91 25.33 -25.39
C ASP A 379 -3.72 26.62 -25.65
N GLU A 380 -3.58 27.62 -24.78
CA GLU A 380 -4.29 28.91 -24.89
C GLU A 380 -3.93 29.68 -26.17
N SER A 381 -2.77 29.40 -26.77
CA SER A 381 -2.35 30.00 -28.04
C SER A 381 -2.91 29.27 -29.27
N GLY A 382 -3.68 28.19 -29.05
CA GLY A 382 -4.18 27.32 -30.12
C GLY A 382 -3.14 26.31 -30.61
N TYR A 383 -1.95 26.24 -30.00
CA TYR A 383 -0.91 25.29 -30.40
C TYR A 383 -1.19 23.90 -29.82
N ALA A 384 -1.42 22.92 -30.70
CA ALA A 384 -1.61 21.53 -30.35
C ALA A 384 -0.27 20.83 -30.07
N ARG A 385 -0.04 20.46 -28.80
CA ARG A 385 1.18 19.74 -28.39
C ARG A 385 1.08 18.28 -28.78
N THR A 386 2.16 17.77 -29.33
CA THR A 386 2.31 16.41 -29.86
C THR A 386 3.45 15.67 -29.19
N PHE A 387 3.55 14.36 -29.42
CA PHE A 387 4.68 13.54 -28.95
C PHE A 387 6.05 14.15 -29.27
N ALA A 388 6.19 14.78 -30.44
CA ALA A 388 7.45 15.38 -30.88
C ALA A 388 7.91 16.55 -29.99
N ASP A 389 6.97 17.31 -29.42
CA ASP A 389 7.28 18.39 -28.48
C ASP A 389 7.97 17.86 -27.22
N TRP A 390 7.50 16.72 -26.70
CA TRP A 390 8.14 16.04 -25.57
C TRP A 390 9.46 15.38 -25.97
N ALA A 391 9.47 14.67 -27.10
CA ALA A 391 10.67 14.00 -27.60
C ALA A 391 11.84 14.99 -27.80
N PHE A 392 11.56 16.22 -28.25
CA PHE A 392 12.60 17.25 -28.41
C PHE A 392 13.35 17.60 -27.12
N LEU A 393 12.74 17.41 -25.95
CA LEU A 393 13.39 17.67 -24.65
C LEU A 393 14.38 16.56 -24.25
N ARG A 394 14.32 15.42 -24.90
CA ARG A 394 15.06 14.20 -24.55
C ARG A 394 16.33 14.06 -25.39
N PRO A 395 17.50 13.80 -24.77
CA PRO A 395 18.75 13.55 -25.49
C PRO A 395 18.64 12.43 -26.52
N GLU A 396 17.86 11.39 -26.20
CA GLU A 396 17.68 10.20 -27.03
C GLU A 396 17.07 10.46 -28.41
N TRP A 397 16.36 11.58 -28.56
CA TRP A 397 15.64 11.90 -29.78
C TRP A 397 16.30 13.02 -30.59
N GLN A 398 17.43 13.56 -30.15
CA GLN A 398 18.05 14.75 -30.76
C GLN A 398 18.33 14.57 -32.25
N ASP A 399 18.77 13.37 -32.67
CA ASP A 399 19.10 13.07 -34.07
C ASP A 399 17.87 13.02 -34.99
N HIS A 400 16.65 13.03 -34.44
CA HIS A 400 15.40 13.09 -35.19
C HIS A 400 14.93 14.53 -35.49
N PHE A 401 15.66 15.54 -35.02
CA PHE A 401 15.29 16.94 -35.20
C PHE A 401 16.37 17.72 -35.96
N SER A 402 15.93 18.55 -36.90
CA SER A 402 16.77 19.52 -37.58
C SER A 402 16.12 20.90 -37.53
N ALA A 403 16.93 21.96 -37.53
CA ALA A 403 16.40 23.31 -37.66
C ALA A 403 15.70 23.49 -39.02
N VAL A 404 14.52 24.11 -39.01
CA VAL A 404 13.73 24.42 -40.21
C VAL A 404 13.45 25.92 -40.27
N ALA A 405 13.28 26.45 -41.48
CA ALA A 405 12.91 27.85 -41.67
C ALA A 405 11.47 28.08 -41.19
N GLU A 406 11.24 29.17 -40.46
CA GLU A 406 9.91 29.51 -39.92
C GLU A 406 8.86 29.73 -41.02
N LYS A 407 9.28 30.21 -42.20
CA LYS A 407 8.38 30.43 -43.34
C LYS A 407 8.07 29.11 -44.05
N GLY A 408 6.79 28.70 -43.99
CA GLY A 408 6.25 27.58 -44.76
C GLY A 408 6.22 26.24 -44.03
N ALA A 409 6.75 26.17 -42.80
CA ALA A 409 6.59 25.01 -41.95
C ALA A 409 5.22 25.02 -41.27
N LEU A 410 4.58 23.85 -41.19
CA LEU A 410 3.31 23.65 -40.51
C LEU A 410 3.54 23.07 -39.12
N PRO A 411 2.74 23.44 -38.10
CA PRO A 411 2.70 22.72 -36.84
C PRO A 411 2.51 21.22 -37.08
N LEU A 412 3.24 20.38 -36.35
CA LEU A 412 3.20 18.93 -36.58
C LEU A 412 1.78 18.35 -36.48
N ALA A 413 0.97 18.84 -35.53
CA ALA A 413 -0.43 18.44 -35.40
C ALA A 413 -1.23 18.67 -36.70
N ASP A 414 -1.09 19.85 -37.31
CA ASP A 414 -1.77 20.21 -38.55
C ASP A 414 -1.23 19.41 -39.73
N TYR A 415 0.08 19.19 -39.78
CA TYR A 415 0.71 18.37 -40.81
C TYR A 415 0.21 16.93 -40.79
N LEU A 416 0.00 16.34 -39.60
CA LEU A 416 -0.52 14.97 -39.44
C LEU A 416 -1.97 14.82 -39.90
N GLN A 417 -2.78 15.88 -39.87
CA GLN A 417 -4.16 15.86 -40.36
C GLN A 417 -4.24 15.91 -41.90
N LEU A 418 -3.15 16.26 -42.60
CA LEU A 418 -3.14 16.26 -44.06
C LEU A 418 -3.15 14.83 -44.64
N PRO A 419 -3.91 14.57 -45.72
CA PRO A 419 -3.77 13.35 -46.52
C PRO A 419 -2.33 13.17 -47.03
N ALA A 420 -1.87 11.93 -47.19
CA ALA A 420 -0.47 11.63 -47.56
C ALA A 420 0.02 12.37 -48.83
N LYS A 421 -0.86 12.55 -49.82
CA LYS A 421 -0.59 13.30 -51.06
C LYS A 421 -0.32 14.79 -50.82
N ASP A 422 -0.95 15.39 -49.80
CA ASP A 422 -0.89 16.84 -49.51
C ASP A 422 0.27 17.19 -48.57
N ARG A 423 1.02 16.18 -48.12
CA ARG A 423 2.23 16.30 -47.31
C ARG A 423 3.50 16.50 -48.15
N GLN A 424 3.46 16.16 -49.43
CA GLN A 424 4.62 16.25 -50.31
C GLN A 424 5.09 17.70 -50.44
N GLY A 425 6.36 17.97 -50.16
CA GLY A 425 6.96 19.31 -50.22
C GLY A 425 6.67 20.22 -49.03
N LYS A 426 5.88 19.78 -48.04
CA LYS A 426 5.65 20.52 -46.79
C LYS A 426 6.58 20.03 -45.69
N GLN A 427 7.00 20.95 -44.83
CA GLN A 427 7.82 20.65 -43.66
C GLN A 427 6.95 20.73 -42.39
N ALA A 428 7.12 19.76 -41.50
CA ALA A 428 6.51 19.78 -40.17
C ALA A 428 7.47 20.43 -39.17
N ALA A 429 6.95 21.23 -38.25
CA ALA A 429 7.71 21.89 -37.20
C ALA A 429 7.01 21.74 -35.84
N ILE A 430 7.83 21.76 -34.80
CA ILE A 430 7.38 21.96 -33.42
C ILE A 430 7.75 23.37 -32.95
N ARG A 431 6.98 23.93 -32.04
CA ARG A 431 7.28 25.22 -31.43
C ARG A 431 8.25 25.02 -30.27
N VAL A 432 9.52 25.37 -30.48
CA VAL A 432 10.50 25.44 -29.40
C VAL A 432 10.24 26.72 -28.61
N LEU A 433 9.40 26.63 -27.58
CA LEU A 433 9.19 27.73 -26.65
C LEU A 433 10.46 27.91 -25.81
N ASN A 434 11.21 28.99 -26.08
CA ASN A 434 12.17 29.52 -25.12
C ASN A 434 11.39 30.03 -23.89
N TYR A 435 10.99 29.13 -23.00
CA TYR A 435 10.46 29.49 -21.69
C TYR A 435 11.60 29.98 -20.82
N HIS A 436 11.95 31.26 -20.96
CA HIS A 436 12.63 32.02 -19.92
C HIS A 436 11.57 32.87 -19.23
N GLY A 437 11.23 32.49 -17.99
CA GLY A 437 10.61 33.36 -16.98
C GLY A 437 9.21 33.87 -17.30
#